data_AF-A0A061E5M4-F1
#
_entry.id   AF-A0A061E5M4-F1
#
_cell.length_a   1.000
_cell.length_b   1.000
_cell.length_c   1.000
_cell.angle_alpha   90.00
_cell.angle_beta   90.00
_cell.angle_gamma   90.00
#
_symmetry.space_group_name_H-M   'P 1'
#
loop_
_entity.id
_entity.type
_entity.pdbx_description
1 polymer ?
#
loop_
_entity_poly.entity_id
_entity_poly.type
_entity_poly.pdbx_seq_one_letter_code
_entity_poly.pdbx_strand_id
1 'polypeptide(L)' 'MTRKKVKLEWITNDNARRVSLKKRRLGLSKKMNELSTLCGVNACAIIYGPNEIELTVWPSHDVVQQQLTHFQSLSELE' A
#
# COMPACT_ATOMS: atom_id res chain seq x y z
N MET A 1 21.90 -12.42 13.50
CA MET A 1 21.75 -13.13 12.21
C MET A 1 21.71 -12.11 11.07
N THR A 2 22.65 -12.16 10.14
CA THR A 2 22.70 -11.24 8.99
C THR A 2 21.47 -11.47 8.11
N ARG A 3 20.69 -10.42 7.87
CA ARG A 3 19.49 -10.49 7.03
C ARG A 3 19.91 -10.74 5.58
N LYS A 4 19.49 -11.85 4.98
CA LYS A 4 19.73 -12.10 3.55
C LYS A 4 19.01 -11.06 2.71
N LYS A 5 19.66 -10.56 1.66
CA LYS A 5 19.04 -9.67 0.67
C LYS A 5 17.85 -10.39 0.04
N VAL A 6 16.71 -9.69 -0.06
CA VAL A 6 15.49 -10.24 -0.65
C VAL A 6 15.54 -10.07 -2.16
N LYS A 7 15.15 -11.11 -2.91
CA LYS A 7 14.92 -11.04 -4.35
C LYS A 7 13.51 -10.50 -4.61
N LEU A 8 13.37 -9.54 -5.54
CA LEU A 8 12.09 -8.90 -5.87
C LEU A 8 11.31 -9.76 -6.87
N GLU A 9 10.84 -10.92 -6.41
CA GLU A 9 10.05 -11.86 -7.19
C GLU A 9 8.91 -12.42 -6.34
N TRP A 10 8.04 -13.21 -6.97
CA TRP A 10 6.96 -13.90 -6.26
C TRP A 10 7.51 -14.86 -5.20
N ILE A 11 7.08 -14.69 -3.95
CA ILE A 11 7.45 -15.60 -2.86
C ILE A 11 6.60 -16.87 -3.00
N THR A 12 7.20 -17.95 -3.49
CA THR A 12 6.50 -19.23 -3.74
C THR A 12 5.96 -19.87 -2.46
N ASN A 13 6.68 -19.76 -1.34
CA ASN A 13 6.21 -20.25 -0.06
C ASN A 13 5.05 -19.37 0.48
N ASP A 14 3.84 -19.93 0.52
CA ASP A 14 2.63 -19.22 0.90
C ASP A 14 2.67 -18.61 2.31
N ASN A 15 3.23 -19.34 3.28
CA ASN A 15 3.30 -18.85 4.65
C ASN A 15 4.27 -17.66 4.77
N ALA A 16 5.45 -17.78 4.15
CA ALA A 16 6.41 -16.69 4.08
C ALA A 16 5.83 -15.48 3.33
N ARG A 17 5.07 -15.71 2.26
CA ARG A 17 4.39 -14.67 1.49
C ARG A 17 3.37 -13.92 2.34
N ARG A 18 2.47 -14.63 3.05
CA ARG A 18 1.47 -14.02 3.96
C ARG A 18 2.11 -13.18 5.06
N VAL A 19 3.13 -13.71 5.74
CA VAL A 19 3.84 -12.98 6.80
C VAL A 19 4.54 -11.75 6.24
N SER A 20 5.17 -11.87 5.06
CA SER A 20 5.81 -10.74 4.38
C SER A 20 4.80 -9.68 3.98
N LEU A 21 3.64 -10.06 3.41
CA LEU A 21 2.57 -9.14 3.04
C LEU A 21 2.09 -8.33 4.26
N LYS A 22 1.75 -9.00 5.37
CA LYS A 22 1.30 -8.34 6.61
C LYS A 22 2.32 -7.31 7.11
N LYS A 23 3.61 -7.68 7.17
CA LYS A 23 4.69 -6.78 7.63
C LYS A 23 4.93 -5.61 6.68
N ARG A 24 4.98 -5.87 5.37
CA ARG A 24 5.25 -4.83 4.36
C ARG A 24 4.10 -3.85 4.22
N ARG A 25 2.86 -4.32 4.29
CA ARG A 25 1.65 -3.47 4.28
C ARG A 25 1.68 -2.45 5.41
N LEU A 26 1.93 -2.88 6.65
CA LEU A 26 2.06 -1.97 7.79
C LEU A 26 3.21 -0.96 7.60
N GLY A 27 4.35 -1.44 7.10
CA GLY A 27 5.49 -0.58 6.79
C GLY A 27 5.19 0.45 5.71
N LEU A 28 4.48 0.04 4.64
CA LEU A 28 4.07 0.91 3.55
C LEU A 28 3.10 1.98 4.05
N SER A 29 2.02 1.60 4.76
CA SER A 29 1.07 2.57 5.31
C SER A 29 1.74 3.59 6.23
N LYS A 30 2.71 3.16 7.05
CA LYS A 30 3.51 4.10 7.86
C LYS A 30 4.31 5.07 7.00
N LYS A 31 4.98 4.58 5.95
CA LYS A 31 5.76 5.43 5.03
C LYS A 31 4.88 6.38 4.22
N MET A 32 3.69 5.96 3.84
CA MET A 32 2.71 6.83 3.18
C MET A 32 2.21 7.94 4.11
N ASN A 33 1.97 7.62 5.39
CA ASN A 33 1.63 8.62 6.39
C ASN A 33 2.77 9.63 6.56
N GLU A 34 4.01 9.15 6.75
CA GLU A 34 5.19 10.02 6.84
C GLU A 34 5.33 10.92 5.60
N LEU A 35 5.22 10.36 4.40
CA LEU A 35 5.33 11.11 3.14
C LEU A 35 4.23 12.18 3.01
N SER A 36 2.98 11.80 3.26
CA SER A 36 1.83 12.72 3.15
C SER A 36 1.95 13.86 4.15
N THR A 37 2.37 13.56 5.39
CA THR A 37 2.56 14.58 6.43
C THR A 37 3.76 15.48 6.14
N LEU A 38 4.92 14.93 5.75
CA LEU A 38 6.14 15.71 5.57
C LEU A 38 6.12 16.56 4.30
N CYS A 39 5.51 16.06 3.23
CA CYS A 39 5.48 16.74 1.93
C CYS A 39 4.17 17.48 1.65
N GLY A 40 3.15 17.34 2.51
CA GLY A 40 1.84 17.97 2.30
C GLY A 40 1.12 17.47 1.04
N VAL A 41 1.37 16.22 0.65
CA VAL A 41 0.79 15.61 -0.56
C VAL A 41 -0.38 14.70 -0.23
N ASN A 42 -1.38 14.67 -1.10
CA ASN A 42 -2.47 13.70 -1.03
C ASN A 42 -2.00 12.34 -1.56
N ALA A 43 -2.13 11.29 -0.76
CA ALA A 43 -1.84 9.93 -1.17
C ALA A 43 -2.85 8.94 -0.56
N CYS A 44 -3.12 7.86 -1.31
CA CYS A 44 -3.91 6.71 -0.87
C CYS A 44 -3.29 5.40 -1.35
N ALA A 45 -3.59 4.31 -0.66
CA ALA A 45 -3.27 2.96 -1.12
C ALA A 45 -4.47 2.01 -1.01
N ILE A 46 -4.61 1.16 -2.02
CA ILE A 46 -5.52 0.01 -2.07
C ILE A 46 -4.66 -1.23 -2.30
N ILE A 47 -4.69 -2.18 -1.37
CA ILE A 47 -3.82 -3.37 -1.41
C ILE A 47 -4.69 -4.63 -1.36
N TYR A 48 -4.57 -5.46 -2.40
CA TYR A 48 -5.21 -6.77 -2.49
C TYR A 48 -4.24 -7.88 -2.07
N GLY A 49 -4.72 -8.79 -1.22
CA GLY A 49 -4.01 -10.01 -0.85
C GLY A 49 -4.63 -11.22 -1.57
N PRO A 50 -3.84 -12.16 -2.12
CA PRO A 50 -4.38 -13.30 -2.88
C PRO A 50 -5.26 -14.25 -2.06
N ASN A 51 -5.25 -14.15 -0.72
CA ASN A 51 -6.02 -14.99 0.20
C ASN A 51 -6.73 -14.15 1.27
N GLU A 52 -6.96 -12.87 1.01
CA GLU A 52 -7.62 -11.96 1.96
C GLU A 52 -8.94 -11.50 1.36
N ILE A 53 -10.05 -11.71 2.09
CA ILE A 53 -11.38 -11.24 1.69
C ILE A 53 -11.44 -9.72 1.82
N GLU A 54 -10.87 -9.19 2.89
CA GLU A 54 -10.76 -7.76 3.13
C GLU A 54 -9.52 -7.20 2.45
N LEU A 55 -9.74 -6.22 1.58
CA LEU A 55 -8.70 -5.37 1.03
C LEU A 55 -8.23 -4.36 2.09
N THR A 56 -6.95 -3.98 2.04
CA THR A 56 -6.45 -2.91 2.89
C THR A 56 -6.56 -1.59 2.18
N VAL A 57 -7.27 -0.66 2.81
CA VAL A 57 -7.35 0.74 2.40
C VAL A 57 -6.61 1.60 3.41
N TRP A 58 -5.85 2.58 2.91
CA TRP A 58 -5.26 3.63 3.71
C TRP A 58 -5.45 4.98 3.00
N PRO A 59 -5.82 6.06 3.72
CA PRO A 59 -5.98 6.16 5.18
C PRO A 59 -7.33 5.67 5.72
N SER A 60 -8.42 5.87 4.97
CA SER A 60 -9.75 5.32 5.25
C SER A 60 -10.52 5.17 3.94
N HIS A 61 -11.58 4.37 3.92
CA HIS A 61 -12.40 4.17 2.72
C HIS A 61 -12.92 5.49 2.13
N ASP A 62 -13.45 6.37 2.97
CA ASP A 62 -14.04 7.64 2.52
C ASP A 62 -12.99 8.57 1.89
N VAL A 63 -11.82 8.70 2.54
CA VAL A 63 -10.74 9.56 2.04
C VAL A 63 -10.18 9.01 0.73
N VAL A 64 -9.99 7.70 0.63
CA VAL A 64 -9.53 7.07 -0.61
C VAL A 64 -10.54 7.26 -1.73
N GLN A 65 -11.83 7.10 -1.45
CA GLN A 65 -12.88 7.34 -2.45
C GLN A 65 -12.86 8.80 -2.93
N GLN A 66 -12.73 9.77 -2.02
CA GLN A 66 -12.63 11.18 -2.37
C GLN A 66 -11.40 11.47 -3.25
N GLN A 67 -10.24 10.93 -2.88
CA GLN A 67 -9.00 11.11 -3.63
C GLN A 67 -9.04 10.44 -5.01
N LEU A 68 -9.65 9.27 -5.12
CA LEU A 68 -9.85 8.60 -6.41
C LEU A 68 -10.81 9.38 -7.31
N THR A 69 -11.93 9.87 -6.78
CA THR A 69 -12.86 10.72 -7.55
C THR A 69 -12.16 11.98 -8.05
N HIS A 70 -11.38 12.63 -7.19
CA HIS A 70 -10.58 13.78 -7.60
C HIS A 70 -9.58 13.40 -8.70
N PHE A 71 -8.80 12.33 -8.51
CA PHE A 71 -7.84 11.84 -9.50
C PHE A 71 -8.50 11.53 -10.85
N GLN A 72 -9.67 10.89 -10.86
CA GLN A 72 -10.44 10.59 -12.09
C GLN A 72 -10.99 11.83 -12.78
N SER A 73 -11.17 12.93 -12.06
CA SER A 73 -11.60 14.22 -12.63
C SER A 73 -10.45 15.02 -13.25
N LEU A 74 -9.20 14.64 -13.00
CA LEU A 74 -8.03 15.25 -13.63
C LEU A 74 -7.92 14.73 -15.08
N SER A 75 -7.75 15.63 -16.05
CA SER A 75 -7.42 15.24 -17.43
C SER A 75 -5.99 14.68 -17.49
N GLU A 76 -5.70 13.77 -18.44
CA GLU A 76 -4.42 13.04 -18.56
C GLU A 76 -3.15 13.91 -18.68
N LEU A 77 -3.27 15.24 -18.72
CA LEU A 77 -2.19 16.21 -18.91
C LEU A 77 -2.25 17.31 -17.85
N GLU A 78 -1.71 17.03 -16.67
CA GLU A 78 -1.01 18.02 -15.82
C GLU A 78 0.30 17.41 -15.30
#